data_AF-A0A9D8X824-F1
#
_entry.id   AF-A0A9D8X824-F1
#
_cell.length_a   1.000
_cell.length_b   1.000
_cell.length_c   1.000
_cell.angle_alpha   90.00
_cell.angle_beta   90.00
_cell.angle_gamma   90.00
#
_symmetry.space_group_name_H-M   'P 1'
#
loop_
_entity.id
_entity.type
_entity.pdbx_description
1 polymer ?
#
loop_
_entity_poly.entity_id
_entity_poly.type
_entity_poly.pdbx_seq_one_letter_code
_entity_poly.pdbx_strand_id
1 'polypeptide(L)'
;MAENLTNNGLLLNCEKLLNAKTVYMWGCYGQALTHDLINRKKEQYPNRFSAARRDYLAILADEGGWYACDCAGLIKNYFWGGFGNKIRYSFSSDYGTEGMKKASKVSGKILNLPEIPGVIVYKKGHIGVYIGNGEVIECTLGSRGDGVVKTKLSDAGWTDWFYAPVIVYGEPAAVKKTVKKKNRVIDLFKKLITRKDKLL
;
A
#
# COMPACT_ATOMS: atom_id res chain seq x y z
N MET A 1 8.25 -20.51 16.27
CA MET A 1 9.00 -19.69 15.30
C MET A 1 8.20 -18.42 15.05
N ALA A 2 8.81 -17.24 15.06
CA ALA A 2 8.10 -16.04 14.65
C ALA A 2 7.65 -16.24 13.19
N GLU A 3 6.37 -16.04 12.89
CA GLU A 3 5.88 -16.14 11.51
C GLU A 3 6.66 -15.16 10.64
N ASN A 4 7.14 -15.63 9.48
CA ASN A 4 7.84 -14.78 8.53
C ASN A 4 6.87 -13.70 8.02
N LEU A 5 7.29 -12.44 8.05
CA LEU A 5 6.52 -11.33 7.49
C LEU A 5 6.51 -11.47 5.96
N THR A 6 5.34 -11.72 5.37
CA THR A 6 5.18 -11.87 3.92
C THR A 6 4.55 -10.64 3.27
N ASN A 7 4.73 -10.48 1.96
CA ASN A 7 4.05 -9.47 1.16
C ASN A 7 2.51 -9.62 1.23
N ASN A 8 1.99 -10.85 1.27
CA ASN A 8 0.56 -11.10 1.45
C ASN A 8 0.05 -10.62 2.82
N GLY A 9 0.81 -10.85 3.90
CA GLY A 9 0.42 -10.34 5.21
C GLY A 9 0.48 -8.81 5.29
N LEU A 10 1.41 -8.16 4.57
CA LEU A 10 1.42 -6.70 4.42
C LEU A 10 0.13 -6.21 3.76
N LEU A 11 -0.28 -6.84 2.66
CA LEU A 11 -1.53 -6.49 1.96
C LEU A 11 -2.74 -6.60 2.88
N LEU A 12 -2.86 -7.72 3.62
CA LEU A 12 -3.93 -7.89 4.60
C LEU A 12 -3.90 -6.82 5.68
N ASN A 13 -2.72 -6.42 6.15
CA ASN A 13 -2.57 -5.34 7.12
C ASN A 13 -3.02 -3.99 6.57
N CYS A 14 -2.63 -3.66 5.33
CA CYS A 14 -3.03 -2.44 4.64
C CYS A 14 -4.53 -2.40 4.38
N GLU A 15 -5.15 -3.51 3.98
CA GLU A 15 -6.60 -3.61 3.79
C GLU A 15 -7.36 -3.41 5.11
N LYS A 16 -6.86 -3.94 6.24
CA LYS A 16 -7.48 -3.66 7.56
C LYS A 16 -7.45 -2.17 7.90
N LEU A 17 -6.32 -1.51 7.66
CA LEU A 17 -6.18 -0.07 7.88
C LEU A 17 -7.04 0.76 6.91
N LEU A 18 -7.15 0.34 5.64
CA LEU A 18 -8.02 0.97 4.64
C LEU A 18 -9.50 0.93 5.06
N ASN A 19 -9.93 -0.16 5.69
CA ASN A 19 -11.31 -0.34 6.15
C ASN A 19 -11.57 0.24 7.56
N ALA A 20 -10.57 0.86 8.19
CA ALA A 20 -10.71 1.55 9.45
C ALA A 20 -10.88 3.06 9.25
N LYS A 21 -11.44 3.76 10.24
CA LYS A 21 -11.38 5.23 10.28
C LYS A 21 -9.94 5.66 10.50
N THR A 22 -9.28 6.19 9.49
CA THR A 22 -7.88 6.62 9.58
C THR A 22 -7.73 8.09 9.25
N VAL A 23 -6.74 8.73 9.86
CA VAL A 23 -6.38 10.13 9.60
C VAL A 23 -4.87 10.25 9.42
N TYR A 24 -4.42 11.11 8.51
CA TYR A 24 -3.00 11.31 8.30
C TYR A 24 -2.37 12.04 9.48
N MET A 25 -1.30 11.50 10.04
CA MET A 25 -0.57 12.15 11.11
C MET A 25 0.92 11.81 11.04
N TRP A 26 1.75 12.83 10.84
CA TRP A 26 3.19 12.66 10.66
C TRP A 26 3.83 11.93 11.85
N GLY A 27 4.58 10.86 11.56
CA GLY A 27 5.28 10.05 12.55
C GLY A 27 4.40 9.01 13.26
N CYS A 28 3.16 8.81 12.81
CA CYS A 28 2.24 7.81 13.37
C CYS A 28 2.15 6.57 12.46
N TYR A 29 1.76 5.44 13.05
CA TYR A 29 1.88 4.13 12.41
C TYR A 29 0.68 3.23 12.70
N GLY A 30 -0.54 3.77 12.57
CA GLY A 30 -1.80 3.05 12.79
C GLY A 30 -2.19 2.94 14.26
N GLN A 31 -1.78 3.92 15.08
CA GLN A 31 -2.11 3.98 16.51
C GLN A 31 -3.49 4.59 16.69
N ALA A 32 -4.22 4.19 17.74
CA ALA A 32 -5.45 4.88 18.12
C ALA A 32 -5.18 6.38 18.35
N LEU A 33 -5.99 7.22 17.73
CA LEU A 33 -5.89 8.67 17.85
C LEU A 33 -6.41 9.09 19.23
N THR A 34 -5.56 9.80 19.97
CA THR A 34 -5.86 10.29 21.32
C THR A 34 -5.23 11.67 21.49
N HIS A 35 -5.75 12.48 22.42
CA HIS A 35 -5.15 13.77 22.78
C HIS A 35 -3.68 13.62 23.19
N ASP A 36 -3.32 12.56 23.93
CA ASP A 36 -1.93 12.27 24.31
C ASP A 36 -1.04 11.97 23.10
N LEU A 37 -1.54 11.24 22.10
CA LEU A 37 -0.79 11.01 20.87
C LEU A 37 -0.57 12.34 20.11
N ILE A 38 -1.60 13.19 20.03
CA ILE A 38 -1.54 14.50 19.40
C ILE A 38 -0.49 15.39 20.08
N ASN A 39 -0.53 15.45 21.43
CA ASN A 39 0.39 16.25 22.22
C ASN A 39 1.84 15.77 22.10
N ARG A 40 2.09 14.46 22.15
CA ARG A 40 3.46 13.94 21.97
C ARG A 40 4.00 14.23 20.56
N LYS A 41 3.18 14.09 19.52
CA LYS A 41 3.64 14.27 18.14
C LYS A 41 3.82 15.72 17.75
N LYS A 42 3.00 16.65 18.27
CA LYS A 42 3.23 18.09 18.05
C LYS A 42 4.53 18.57 18.71
N GLU A 43 4.87 18.04 19.88
CA GLU A 43 6.15 18.34 20.55
C GLU A 43 7.34 17.72 19.79
N GLN A 44 7.17 16.49 19.31
CA GLN A 44 8.20 15.80 18.52
C GLN A 44 8.44 16.47 17.15
N TYR A 45 7.39 17.01 16.52
CA TYR A 45 7.45 17.60 15.18
C TYR A 45 6.66 18.93 15.10
N PRO A 46 7.14 20.01 15.75
CA PRO A 46 6.39 21.26 15.89
C PRO A 46 6.01 21.91 14.55
N ASN A 47 6.85 21.71 13.52
CA ASN A 47 6.64 22.28 12.18
C ASN A 47 5.74 21.43 11.26
N ARG A 48 5.21 20.30 11.74
CA ARG A 48 4.35 19.40 10.93
C ARG A 48 2.87 19.60 11.16
N PHE A 49 2.47 20.31 12.21
CA PHE A 49 1.07 20.44 12.62
C PHE A 49 0.72 21.91 12.82
N SER A 50 -0.03 22.49 11.87
CA SER A 50 -0.66 23.79 12.06
C SER A 50 -1.68 23.75 13.20
N ALA A 51 -2.06 24.91 13.75
CA ALA A 51 -3.10 24.99 14.78
C ALA A 51 -4.40 24.34 14.31
N ALA A 52 -4.91 24.73 13.14
CA ALA A 52 -6.12 24.15 12.54
C ALA A 52 -6.03 22.63 12.36
N ARG A 53 -4.84 22.10 12.04
CA ARG A 53 -4.66 20.64 11.93
C ARG A 53 -4.79 19.96 13.29
N ARG A 54 -4.24 20.56 14.34
CA ARG A 54 -4.34 20.02 15.70
C ARG A 54 -5.79 20.03 16.20
N ASP A 55 -6.52 21.11 15.93
CA ASP A 55 -7.93 21.23 16.34
C ASP A 55 -8.79 20.17 15.63
N TYR A 56 -8.58 19.98 14.33
CA TYR A 56 -9.25 18.91 13.58
C TYR A 56 -8.94 17.51 14.14
N LEU A 57 -7.67 17.22 14.41
CA LEU A 57 -7.27 15.93 15.02
C LEU A 57 -7.89 15.75 16.41
N ALA A 58 -8.06 16.82 17.19
CA ALA A 58 -8.67 16.79 18.52
C ALA A 58 -10.16 16.40 18.44
N ILE A 59 -10.90 16.98 17.49
CA ILE A 59 -12.30 16.62 17.22
C ILE A 59 -12.43 15.13 16.90
N LEU A 60 -11.58 14.60 16.01
CA LEU A 60 -11.59 13.18 15.68
C LEU A 60 -11.20 12.30 16.89
N ALA A 61 -10.33 12.78 17.76
CA ALA A 61 -9.98 12.06 18.99
C ALA A 61 -11.17 11.97 19.95
N ASP A 62 -11.97 13.02 20.07
CA ASP A 62 -13.18 13.06 20.90
C ASP A 62 -14.29 12.16 20.34
N GLU A 63 -14.44 12.07 19.02
CA GLU A 63 -15.35 11.11 18.37
C GLU A 63 -14.98 9.65 18.65
N GLY A 64 -13.68 9.38 18.83
CA GLY A 64 -13.15 8.05 19.04
C GLY A 64 -13.19 7.14 17.80
N GLY A 65 -12.48 6.01 17.89
CA GLY A 65 -12.43 5.00 16.82
C GLY A 65 -11.57 5.37 15.60
N TRP A 66 -10.88 6.52 15.64
CA TRP A 66 -9.94 6.95 14.61
C TRP A 66 -8.51 6.44 14.87
N TYR A 67 -7.76 6.18 13.80
CA TYR A 67 -6.38 5.72 13.86
C TYR A 67 -5.45 6.66 13.07
N ALA A 68 -4.37 7.09 13.71
CA ALA A 68 -3.37 7.99 13.16
C ALA A 68 -2.27 7.23 12.43
N CYS A 69 -2.01 7.58 11.17
CA CYS A 69 -1.00 6.91 10.35
C CYS A 69 -0.30 7.89 9.40
N ASP A 70 0.95 7.61 9.02
CA ASP A 70 1.59 8.21 7.85
C ASP A 70 1.96 7.13 6.81
N CYS A 71 2.56 7.55 5.69
CA CYS A 71 2.87 6.65 4.58
C CYS A 71 3.88 5.55 4.94
N ALA A 72 4.91 5.85 5.72
CA ALA A 72 5.85 4.85 6.20
C ALA A 72 5.25 4.03 7.35
N GLY A 73 4.47 4.67 8.20
CA GLY A 73 3.71 4.09 9.29
C GLY A 73 2.75 3.01 8.84
N LEU A 74 2.15 3.14 7.66
CA LEU A 74 1.29 2.11 7.05
C LEU A 74 2.04 0.77 6.90
N ILE A 75 3.30 0.82 6.49
CA ILE A 75 4.15 -0.36 6.27
C ILE A 75 4.76 -0.80 7.61
N LYS A 76 5.28 0.15 8.40
CA LYS A 76 5.87 -0.12 9.73
C LYS A 76 4.89 -0.78 10.69
N ASN A 77 3.61 -0.41 10.60
CA ASN A 77 2.55 -1.01 11.40
C ASN A 77 2.59 -2.55 11.30
N TYR A 78 2.72 -3.09 10.10
CA TYR A 78 2.73 -4.54 9.87
C TYR A 78 3.88 -5.23 10.58
N PHE A 79 5.12 -4.79 10.36
CA PHE A 79 6.28 -5.44 10.96
C PHE A 79 6.52 -5.08 12.43
N TRP A 80 5.76 -4.13 12.98
CA TRP A 80 5.69 -3.86 14.43
C TRP A 80 4.52 -4.56 15.14
N GLY A 81 3.86 -5.50 14.48
CA GLY A 81 2.83 -6.36 15.10
C GLY A 81 1.51 -6.37 14.35
N GLY A 82 1.29 -5.43 13.44
CA GLY A 82 0.10 -5.31 12.62
C GLY A 82 -1.08 -4.64 13.33
N PHE A 83 -2.05 -4.25 12.52
CA PHE A 83 -3.22 -3.51 12.93
C PHE A 83 -4.14 -4.40 13.80
N GLY A 84 -4.64 -3.81 14.89
CA GLY A 84 -5.42 -4.50 15.92
C GLY A 84 -4.57 -5.20 16.99
N ASN A 85 -3.24 -5.29 16.81
CA ASN A 85 -2.34 -5.88 17.79
C ASN A 85 -1.56 -4.80 18.57
N LYS A 86 -0.93 -5.22 19.69
CA LYS A 86 0.00 -4.35 20.42
C LYS A 86 1.22 -4.03 19.55
N ILE A 87 1.36 -2.76 19.19
CA ILE A 87 2.49 -2.28 18.39
C ILE A 87 3.78 -2.31 19.23
N ARG A 88 4.83 -2.91 18.67
CA ARG A 88 6.16 -3.05 19.26
C ARG A 88 7.15 -2.17 18.49
N TYR A 89 7.33 -0.95 18.98
CA TYR A 89 8.31 -0.02 18.41
C TYR A 89 9.71 -0.64 18.40
N SER A 90 10.44 -0.46 17.31
CA SER A 90 11.83 -0.88 17.17
C SER A 90 12.63 0.16 16.40
N PHE A 91 13.62 0.77 17.07
CA PHE A 91 14.49 1.80 16.50
C PHE A 91 15.24 1.30 15.25
N SER A 92 15.68 0.04 15.23
CA SER A 92 16.42 -0.54 14.09
C SER A 92 15.60 -0.67 12.81
N SER A 93 14.27 -0.57 12.92
CA SER A 93 13.32 -0.65 11.81
C SER A 93 12.46 0.61 11.67
N ASP A 94 12.82 1.70 12.38
CA ASP A 94 12.13 2.99 12.32
C ASP A 94 12.59 3.80 11.11
N TYR A 95 12.25 3.28 9.93
CA TYR A 95 12.59 3.91 8.68
C TYR A 95 11.63 5.06 8.35
N GLY A 96 12.20 6.18 7.88
CA GLY A 96 11.50 7.13 7.03
C GLY A 96 11.44 6.63 5.58
N THR A 97 10.79 7.38 4.69
CA THR A 97 10.60 7.02 3.27
C THR A 97 11.90 6.68 2.54
N GLU A 98 12.88 7.57 2.59
CA GLU A 98 14.19 7.41 1.95
C GLU A 98 15.01 6.32 2.64
N GLY A 99 14.91 6.23 3.97
CA GLY A 99 15.60 5.21 4.76
C GLY A 99 15.13 3.81 4.39
N MET A 100 13.82 3.62 4.23
CA MET A 100 13.23 2.33 3.88
C MET A 100 13.66 1.89 2.47
N LYS A 101 13.66 2.83 1.51
CA LYS A 101 14.17 2.56 0.16
C LYS A 101 15.65 2.18 0.18
N LYS A 102 16.49 2.91 0.92
CA LYS A 102 17.93 2.65 1.05
C LYS A 102 18.23 1.29 1.70
N ALA A 103 17.39 0.86 2.64
CA ALA A 103 17.53 -0.44 3.30
C ALA A 103 17.07 -1.63 2.43
N SER A 104 16.38 -1.37 1.31
CA SER A 104 15.94 -2.44 0.42
C SER A 104 17.10 -3.10 -0.31
N LYS A 105 17.04 -4.43 -0.43
CA LYS A 105 17.96 -5.23 -1.24
C LYS A 105 17.55 -5.33 -2.71
N VAL A 106 16.28 -5.04 -3.03
CA VAL A 106 15.71 -5.15 -4.38
C VAL A 106 14.89 -3.89 -4.68
N SER A 107 15.26 -3.21 -5.76
CA SER A 107 14.57 -1.99 -6.19
C SER A 107 14.69 -1.80 -7.71
N GLY A 108 13.85 -0.93 -8.26
CA GLY A 108 13.86 -0.62 -9.68
C GLY A 108 13.11 0.67 -9.99
N LYS A 109 13.15 1.06 -11.27
CA LYS A 109 12.35 2.19 -11.78
C LYS A 109 10.89 1.81 -11.90
N ILE A 110 9.98 2.76 -11.66
CA ILE A 110 8.53 2.51 -11.73
C ILE A 110 8.09 1.95 -13.09
N LEU A 111 8.79 2.32 -14.18
CA LEU A 111 8.53 1.82 -15.53
C LEU A 111 8.70 0.29 -15.64
N ASN A 112 9.49 -0.29 -14.74
CA ASN A 112 9.73 -1.73 -14.63
C ASN A 112 9.11 -2.30 -13.35
N LEU A 113 7.99 -1.73 -12.88
CA LEU A 113 7.27 -2.24 -11.71
C LEU A 113 6.85 -3.70 -11.98
N PRO A 114 7.27 -4.67 -11.15
CA PRO A 114 6.80 -6.04 -11.31
C PRO A 114 5.34 -6.16 -10.87
N GLU A 115 4.59 -7.05 -11.52
CA GLU A 115 3.21 -7.37 -11.12
C GLU A 115 3.19 -8.28 -9.88
N ILE A 116 3.72 -7.74 -8.77
CA ILE A 116 3.84 -8.40 -7.48
C ILE A 116 3.17 -7.50 -6.44
N PRO A 117 1.96 -7.85 -5.97
CA PRO A 117 1.33 -7.16 -4.87
C PRO A 117 2.20 -7.17 -3.60
N GLY A 118 2.18 -6.06 -2.87
CA GLY A 118 2.96 -5.80 -1.66
C GLY A 118 4.29 -5.09 -1.92
N VAL A 119 4.65 -4.84 -3.19
CA VAL A 119 5.82 -4.01 -3.53
C VAL A 119 5.57 -2.56 -3.13
N ILE A 120 6.60 -1.90 -2.61
CA ILE A 120 6.50 -0.51 -2.20
C ILE A 120 6.78 0.38 -3.40
N VAL A 121 5.84 1.26 -3.72
CA VAL A 121 6.02 2.32 -4.73
C VAL A 121 6.52 3.58 -4.04
N TYR A 122 7.39 4.31 -4.72
CA TYR A 122 8.15 5.40 -4.13
C TYR A 122 8.17 6.62 -5.04
N LYS A 123 8.05 7.80 -4.42
CA LYS A 123 8.56 9.07 -4.92
C LYS A 123 9.25 9.79 -3.77
N LYS A 124 10.01 10.85 -4.05
CA LYS A 124 10.68 11.61 -3.00
C LYS A 124 9.70 12.03 -1.89
N GLY A 125 10.00 11.67 -0.65
CA GLY A 125 9.16 11.96 0.53
C GLY A 125 7.86 11.16 0.67
N HIS A 126 7.55 10.18 -0.20
CA HIS A 126 6.28 9.46 -0.11
C HIS A 126 6.36 8.01 -0.62
N ILE A 127 5.63 7.11 0.05
CA ILE A 127 5.54 5.70 -0.32
C ILE A 127 4.12 5.17 -0.23
N GLY A 128 3.84 4.11 -0.98
CA GLY A 128 2.59 3.36 -0.94
C GLY A 128 2.83 1.88 -1.22
N VAL A 129 1.82 1.04 -1.00
CA VAL A 129 1.88 -0.40 -1.24
C VAL A 129 1.10 -0.72 -2.51
N TYR A 130 1.79 -1.19 -3.54
CA TYR A 130 1.17 -1.68 -4.76
C TYR A 130 0.33 -2.92 -4.47
N ILE A 131 -0.93 -2.95 -4.88
CA ILE A 131 -1.84 -4.08 -4.62
C ILE A 131 -2.18 -4.89 -5.87
N GLY A 132 -1.52 -4.61 -7.00
CA GLY A 132 -1.81 -5.22 -8.30
C GLY A 132 -2.77 -4.37 -9.14
N ASN A 133 -2.87 -4.69 -10.43
CA ASN A 133 -3.81 -4.09 -11.37
C ASN A 133 -3.77 -2.55 -11.44
N GLY A 134 -2.59 -1.95 -11.23
CA GLY A 134 -2.45 -0.49 -11.26
C GLY A 134 -3.06 0.24 -10.06
N GLU A 135 -3.28 -0.44 -8.93
CA GLU A 135 -3.82 0.15 -7.70
C GLU A 135 -2.77 0.20 -6.57
N VAL A 136 -2.90 1.17 -5.68
CA VAL A 136 -2.01 1.41 -4.54
C VAL A 136 -2.82 1.71 -3.29
N ILE A 137 -2.42 1.15 -2.15
CA ILE A 137 -2.86 1.63 -0.82
C ILE A 137 -1.77 2.54 -0.27
N GLU A 138 -2.12 3.76 0.07
CA GLU A 138 -1.20 4.76 0.63
C GLU A 138 -1.86 5.53 1.77
N CYS A 139 -1.06 6.04 2.70
CA CYS A 139 -1.55 7.00 3.69
C CYS A 139 -1.12 8.41 3.29
N THR A 140 -2.06 9.29 2.94
CA THR A 140 -1.77 10.60 2.34
C THR A 140 -2.52 11.73 3.03
N LEU A 141 -2.05 12.96 2.81
CA LEU A 141 -2.74 14.20 3.19
C LEU A 141 -2.78 15.11 1.98
N GLY A 142 -3.97 15.48 1.53
CA GLY A 142 -4.19 16.41 0.42
C GLY A 142 -5.42 16.05 -0.41
N SER A 143 -5.42 16.42 -1.69
CA SER A 143 -6.57 16.24 -2.59
C SER A 143 -7.00 14.78 -2.80
N ARG A 144 -6.14 13.82 -2.49
CA ARG A 144 -6.40 12.38 -2.66
C ARG A 144 -6.90 11.71 -1.39
N GLY A 145 -6.87 12.40 -0.25
CA GLY A 145 -7.33 11.86 1.02
C GLY A 145 -6.64 12.45 2.24
N ASP A 146 -7.14 12.04 3.40
CA ASP A 146 -6.58 12.35 4.71
C ASP A 146 -6.60 11.09 5.58
N GLY A 147 -5.58 10.25 5.41
CA GLY A 147 -5.53 8.91 5.99
C GLY A 147 -5.17 7.86 4.95
N VAL A 148 -5.51 6.61 5.24
CA VAL A 148 -5.26 5.46 4.37
C VAL A 148 -6.33 5.40 3.29
N VAL A 149 -5.90 5.40 2.03
CA VAL A 149 -6.76 5.43 0.85
C VAL A 149 -6.26 4.46 -0.21
N LYS A 150 -7.16 4.04 -1.10
CA LYS A 150 -6.84 3.34 -2.33
C LYS A 150 -6.81 4.33 -3.49
N THR A 151 -5.74 4.34 -4.26
CA THR A 151 -5.51 5.24 -5.40
C THR A 151 -5.05 4.46 -6.62
N LYS A 152 -5.13 5.08 -7.81
CA LYS A 152 -4.47 4.52 -8.98
C LYS A 152 -2.98 4.81 -8.94
N LEU A 153 -2.19 3.86 -9.40
CA LEU A 153 -0.75 3.98 -9.58
C LEU A 153 -0.39 5.21 -10.44
N SER A 154 -1.21 5.54 -11.43
CA SER A 154 -1.04 6.70 -12.32
C SER A 154 -1.12 8.06 -11.62
N ASP A 155 -1.79 8.14 -10.47
CA ASP A 155 -2.25 9.43 -9.93
C ASP A 155 -1.20 10.13 -9.06
N ALA A 156 -0.13 9.42 -8.70
CA ALA A 156 0.83 9.91 -7.71
C ALA A 156 2.19 10.31 -8.27
N GLY A 157 2.50 10.03 -9.54
CA GLY A 157 3.81 10.31 -10.12
C GLY A 157 4.96 9.55 -9.42
N TRP A 158 4.74 8.26 -9.13
CA TRP A 158 5.78 7.38 -8.56
C TRP A 158 7.01 7.32 -9.48
N THR A 159 8.20 7.20 -8.91
CA THR A 159 9.48 7.21 -9.66
C THR A 159 10.21 5.87 -9.59
N ASP A 160 10.07 5.16 -8.48
CA ASP A 160 10.78 3.91 -8.22
C ASP A 160 9.86 2.94 -7.48
N TRP A 161 10.30 1.70 -7.38
CA TRP A 161 9.71 0.68 -6.52
C TRP A 161 10.81 -0.05 -5.75
N PHE A 162 10.45 -0.66 -4.62
CA PHE A 162 11.37 -1.46 -3.82
C PHE A 162 10.64 -2.51 -2.97
N TYR A 163 11.36 -3.55 -2.56
CA TYR A 163 10.88 -4.52 -1.57
C TYR A 163 11.09 -3.96 -0.16
N ALA A 164 10.03 -3.94 0.64
CA ALA A 164 10.14 -3.50 2.02
C ALA A 164 11.19 -4.34 2.76
N PRO A 165 12.09 -3.72 3.55
CA PRO A 165 12.98 -4.47 4.42
C PRO A 165 12.19 -5.44 5.31
N VAL A 166 12.82 -6.55 5.70
CA VAL A 166 12.24 -7.60 6.56
C VAL A 166 11.03 -8.36 6.02
N ILE A 167 10.49 -7.99 4.86
CA ILE A 167 9.39 -8.70 4.21
C ILE A 167 9.93 -9.71 3.20
N VAL A 168 9.43 -10.94 3.31
CA VAL A 168 9.66 -12.00 2.33
C VAL A 168 8.64 -11.86 1.21
N TYR A 169 9.14 -11.69 0.00
CA TYR A 169 8.35 -11.67 -1.22
C TYR A 169 8.37 -13.06 -1.85
N GLY A 170 7.19 -13.60 -2.15
CA GLY A 170 7.09 -14.82 -2.96
C GLY A 170 7.54 -14.57 -4.41
N GLU A 171 7.72 -15.65 -5.16
CA GLU A 171 7.96 -15.55 -6.61
C GLU A 171 6.79 -14.78 -7.27
N PRO A 172 7.08 -13.95 -8.30
CA PRO A 172 6.02 -13.30 -9.07
C PRO A 172 5.00 -14.35 -9.49
N ALA A 173 3.72 -14.10 -9.23
CA ALA A 173 2.66 -14.93 -9.80
C ALA A 173 2.90 -14.94 -11.31
N ALA A 174 3.28 -16.10 -11.85
CA ALA A 174 3.47 -16.25 -13.27
C ALA A 174 2.18 -15.74 -13.92
N VAL A 175 2.27 -14.65 -14.68
CA VAL A 175 1.16 -14.16 -15.47
C VAL A 175 0.71 -15.35 -16.30
N LYS A 176 -0.44 -15.93 -15.95
CA LYS A 176 -1.10 -16.89 -16.82
C LYS A 176 -1.48 -16.10 -18.05
N LYS A 177 -0.55 -16.01 -19.01
CA LYS A 177 -0.87 -15.60 -20.37
C LYS A 177 -1.90 -16.61 -20.84
N THR A 178 -3.16 -16.22 -20.85
CA THR A 178 -4.23 -16.92 -21.54
C THR A 178 -3.88 -16.84 -23.02
N VAL A 179 -3.01 -17.75 -23.48
CA VAL A 179 -2.83 -17.99 -24.90
C VAL A 179 -4.15 -18.57 -25.37
N LYS A 180 -5.01 -17.75 -25.97
CA LYS A 180 -6.13 -18.24 -26.77
C LYS A 180 -5.54 -19.14 -27.85
N LYS A 181 -5.52 -20.46 -27.62
CA LYS A 181 -5.18 -21.44 -28.66
C LYS A 181 -6.23 -21.28 -29.76
N LYS A 182 -5.83 -20.69 -30.90
CA LYS A 182 -6.63 -20.70 -32.13
C LYS A 182 -6.74 -22.16 -32.58
N ASN A 183 -7.86 -22.82 -32.25
CA ASN A 183 -8.16 -24.15 -32.76
C ASN A 183 -8.57 -24.01 -34.24
N ARG A 184 -7.56 -24.03 -35.12
CA ARG A 184 -7.74 -23.94 -36.59
C ARG A 184 -8.73 -24.98 -37.12
N VAL A 185 -8.82 -26.15 -36.48
CA VAL A 185 -9.80 -27.20 -36.82
C VAL A 185 -11.23 -26.74 -36.60
N ILE A 186 -11.53 -26.10 -35.45
CA ILE A 186 -12.88 -25.58 -35.15
C ILE A 186 -13.24 -24.44 -36.11
N ASP A 187 -12.30 -23.58 -36.44
CA ASP A 187 -12.53 -22.50 -37.43
C ASP A 187 -12.75 -23.05 -38.85
N LEU A 188 -12.07 -24.13 -39.23
CA LEU A 188 -12.29 -24.80 -40.52
C LEU A 188 -13.66 -25.47 -40.58
N PHE A 189 -14.06 -26.17 -39.52
CA PHE A 189 -15.38 -26.81 -39.43
C PHE A 189 -16.51 -25.77 -39.47
N LYS A 190 -16.38 -24.64 -38.75
CA LYS A 190 -17.36 -23.55 -38.81
C LYS A 190 -17.49 -22.96 -40.22
N LYS A 191 -16.37 -22.79 -40.95
CA LYS A 191 -16.37 -22.34 -42.35
C LYS A 191 -17.01 -23.35 -43.31
N LEU A 192 -16.86 -24.65 -43.06
CA LEU A 192 -17.46 -25.70 -43.89
C LEU A 192 -18.98 -25.79 -43.69
N ILE A 193 -19.46 -25.64 -42.45
CA ILE A 193 -20.90 -25.62 -42.14
C ILE A 193 -21.57 -24.40 -42.79
N THR A 194 -21.01 -23.20 -42.63
CA THR A 194 -21.57 -21.97 -43.24
C THR A 194 -21.54 -21.96 -44.78
N ARG A 195 -20.75 -22.83 -45.43
CA ARG A 195 -20.79 -23.00 -46.88
C ARG A 195 -21.90 -23.92 -47.37
N LYS A 196 -22.32 -24.91 -46.56
CA LYS A 196 -23.44 -25.80 -46.92
C LYS A 196 -24.78 -25.07 -46.84
N ASP A 197 -24.94 -24.14 -45.89
CA ASP A 197 -26.18 -23.37 -45.71
C ASP A 197 -26.40 -22.28 -46.78
N LYS A 198 -25.44 -22.08 -47.70
CA LYS A 198 -25.53 -21.12 -48.82
C LYS A 198 -25.72 -21.79 -50.20
N LEU A 199 -25.88 -23.11 -50.23
CA LEU A 199 -26.03 -23.91 -51.46
C LEU A 199 -27.41 -24.60 -51.57
N LEU A 200 -28.37 -24.16 -50.75
CA LEU A 200 -29.80 -24.44 -50.87
C LEU A 200 -30.53 -23.11 -51.06
#